data_AF-T0QRY9-F1
#
_entry.id   AF-T0QRY9-F1
#
_cell.length_a   1.000
_cell.length_b   1.000
_cell.length_c   1.000
_cell.angle_alpha   90.00
_cell.angle_beta   90.00
_cell.angle_gamma   90.00
#
_symmetry.space_group_name_H-M   'P 1'
#
loop_
_entity.id
_entity.type
_entity.pdbx_description
1 polymer ?
#
loop_
_entity_poly.entity_id
_entity_poly.type
_entity_poly.pdbx_seq_one_letter_code
_entity_poly.pdbx_strand_id
1 'polypeptide(L)'
;MMKATALLAALVFAVLALCASADPKLRSKLGDQCHAVGDCLPCAKSEANENWCRGTGYKQELLCKSETTNTTVYERCIPPAANQDFTVVVTFEAAMCGLLALASVLLAKEKKKHMSSFDLRKDPRQPSKPFQT
;
A
#
# COMPACT_ATOMS: atom_id res chain seq x y z
N MET A 1 17.49 -23.62 -2.84
CA MET A 1 16.07 -23.21 -3.00
C MET A 1 15.53 -22.29 -1.89
N MET A 2 16.17 -22.16 -0.71
CA MET A 2 15.71 -21.27 0.38
C MET A 2 15.86 -19.76 0.08
N LYS A 3 16.89 -19.37 -0.70
CA LYS A 3 17.17 -17.95 -1.03
C LYS A 3 16.02 -17.27 -1.76
N ALA A 4 15.36 -17.93 -2.70
CA ALA A 4 14.29 -17.33 -3.51
C ALA A 4 13.02 -17.03 -2.68
N THR A 5 12.66 -17.91 -1.74
CA THR A 5 11.51 -17.67 -0.85
C THR A 5 11.79 -16.60 0.21
N ALA A 6 13.03 -16.53 0.71
CA ALA A 6 13.44 -15.47 1.62
C ALA A 6 13.50 -14.11 0.88
N LEU A 7 13.96 -14.09 -0.37
CA LEU A 7 13.97 -12.91 -1.23
C LEU A 7 12.55 -12.43 -1.55
N LEU A 8 11.62 -13.33 -1.88
CA LEU A 8 10.21 -12.98 -2.12
C LEU A 8 9.53 -12.43 -0.87
N ALA A 9 9.73 -13.07 0.28
CA ALA A 9 9.21 -12.56 1.55
C ALA A 9 9.82 -11.20 1.92
N ALA A 10 11.12 -11.01 1.71
CA ALA A 10 11.79 -9.72 1.92
C ALA A 10 11.33 -8.66 0.93
N LEU A 11 11.03 -9.00 -0.32
CA LEU A 11 10.45 -8.10 -1.32
C LEU A 11 9.04 -7.68 -0.94
N VAL A 12 8.21 -8.62 -0.49
CA VAL A 12 6.85 -8.30 -0.01
C VAL A 12 6.90 -7.44 1.25
N PHE A 13 7.79 -7.73 2.21
CA PHE A 13 8.00 -6.89 3.38
C PHE A 13 8.56 -5.50 3.03
N ALA A 14 9.48 -5.41 2.07
CA ALA A 14 10.01 -4.13 1.59
C ALA A 14 8.92 -3.31 0.90
N VAL A 15 8.09 -3.92 0.05
CA VAL A 15 6.96 -3.24 -0.60
C VAL A 15 5.94 -2.77 0.43
N LEU A 16 5.60 -3.59 1.43
CA LEU A 16 4.72 -3.20 2.53
C LEU A 16 5.31 -2.04 3.37
N ALA A 17 6.62 -2.06 3.64
CA ALA A 17 7.30 -0.98 4.37
C ALA A 17 7.41 0.33 3.56
N LEU A 18 7.61 0.23 2.25
CA LEU A 18 7.59 1.39 1.33
C LEU A 18 6.18 1.99 1.24
N CYS A 19 5.13 1.17 1.21
CA CYS A 19 3.74 1.63 1.23
C CYS A 19 3.35 2.34 2.53
N ALA A 20 3.90 1.94 3.69
CA ALA A 20 3.65 2.63 4.96
C ALA A 20 4.34 4.01 5.07
N SER A 21 5.29 4.33 4.17
CA SER A 21 6.03 5.60 4.16
C SER A 21 5.53 6.58 3.09
N ALA A 22 4.63 6.14 2.21
CA ALA A 22 4.02 6.98 1.18
C ALA A 22 2.77 7.69 1.71
N ASP A 23 2.90 8.39 2.85
CA ASP A 23 2.02 9.51 3.16
C ASP A 23 2.60 10.73 2.43
N PRO A 24 2.01 11.22 1.32
CA PRO A 24 2.36 12.51 0.76
C PRO A 24 1.75 13.63 1.63
N LYS A 25 1.86 13.54 2.96
CA LYS A 25 1.79 14.72 3.81
C LYS A 25 3.14 15.39 3.74
N LEU A 26 3.39 16.03 2.60
CA LEU A 26 4.47 17.00 2.44
C LEU A 26 4.13 18.24 3.28
N ARG A 27 4.28 18.08 4.60
CA ARG A 27 4.96 18.98 5.52
C ARG A 27 4.93 20.46 5.10
N SER A 28 3.88 21.16 5.49
CA SER A 28 3.94 22.62 5.60
C SER A 28 4.36 23.02 7.01
N LYS A 29 5.48 23.73 7.08
CA LYS A 29 6.04 24.35 8.28
C LYS A 29 5.17 25.57 8.68
N LEU A 30 3.96 25.36 9.17
CA LEU A 30 3.21 26.45 9.78
C LEU A 30 2.65 26.02 11.14
N GLY A 31 3.53 26.11 12.15
CA GLY A 31 3.20 26.06 13.58
C GLY A 31 2.57 24.77 14.09
N ASP A 32 3.10 24.19 15.16
CA ASP A 32 2.65 22.92 15.76
C ASP A 32 1.17 22.90 16.27
N GLN A 33 0.35 23.90 15.92
CA GLN A 33 -1.06 24.05 16.34
C GLN A 33 -2.06 24.23 15.18
N CYS A 34 -1.61 24.17 13.92
CA CYS A 34 -2.47 24.25 12.75
C CYS A 34 -2.62 22.89 12.07
N HIS A 35 -3.85 22.52 11.70
CA HIS A 35 -4.13 21.30 10.94
C HIS A 35 -4.93 21.61 9.68
N ALA A 36 -4.64 20.90 8.59
CA ALA A 36 -5.40 21.02 7.35
C ALA A 36 -6.81 20.42 7.54
N VAL A 37 -7.85 21.17 7.15
CA VAL A 37 -9.26 20.78 7.33
C VAL A 37 -9.96 20.46 6.00
N GLY A 38 -9.36 20.82 4.86
CA GLY A 38 -9.96 20.59 3.54
C GLY A 38 -8.98 20.15 2.46
N ASP A 39 -9.53 19.85 1.29
CA ASP A 39 -8.77 19.49 0.09
C ASP A 39 -8.06 20.70 -0.53
N CYS A 40 -7.05 20.39 -1.34
CA CYS A 40 -6.33 21.39 -2.11
C CYS A 40 -7.17 21.83 -3.32
N LEU A 41 -7.73 23.04 -3.26
CA LEU A 41 -8.66 23.58 -4.26
C LEU A 41 -7.99 24.63 -5.15
N PRO A 42 -8.40 24.75 -6.43
CA PRO A 42 -7.91 25.82 -7.28
C PRO A 42 -8.39 27.17 -6.75
N CYS A 43 -7.53 28.19 -6.82
CA CYS A 43 -7.92 29.53 -6.40
C CYS A 43 -8.93 30.15 -7.35
N ALA A 44 -9.76 31.05 -6.83
CA ALA A 44 -10.60 31.90 -7.66
C ALA A 44 -9.76 32.94 -8.42
N LYS A 45 -10.26 33.42 -9.57
CA LYS A 45 -9.58 34.46 -10.36
C LYS A 45 -9.34 35.75 -9.56
N SER A 46 -10.21 36.07 -8.62
CA SER A 46 -10.08 37.22 -7.71
C SER A 46 -8.92 37.08 -6.72
N GLU A 47 -8.52 35.85 -6.40
CA GLU A 47 -7.50 35.54 -5.40
C GLU A 47 -6.13 35.22 -6.03
N ALA A 48 -6.00 35.36 -7.35
CA ALA A 48 -4.79 35.00 -8.09
C ALA A 48 -3.54 35.78 -7.63
N ASN A 49 -3.74 36.99 -7.09
CA ASN A 49 -2.67 37.84 -6.58
C ASN A 49 -2.34 37.59 -5.09
N GLU A 50 -3.11 36.75 -4.41
CA GLU A 50 -2.90 36.47 -2.99
C GLU A 50 -1.67 35.60 -2.74
N ASN A 51 -1.03 35.79 -1.59
CA ASN A 51 0.22 35.12 -1.24
C ASN A 51 0.07 33.59 -1.18
N TRP A 52 -1.09 33.09 -0.73
CA TRP A 52 -1.42 31.66 -0.65
C TRP A 52 -1.84 31.04 -1.99
N CYS A 53 -1.96 31.84 -3.04
CA CYS A 53 -2.26 31.34 -4.38
C CYS A 53 -1.08 31.45 -5.34
N ARG A 54 -0.20 32.43 -5.11
CA ARG A 54 0.91 32.76 -5.98
C ARG A 54 1.91 31.61 -6.11
N GLY A 55 2.00 30.98 -7.28
CA GLY A 55 2.99 29.95 -7.60
C GLY A 55 2.36 28.64 -8.06
N THR A 56 1.53 28.02 -7.22
CA THR A 56 0.83 26.76 -7.57
C THR A 56 -0.55 27.00 -8.16
N GLY A 57 -1.23 28.10 -7.80
CA GLY A 57 -2.61 28.36 -8.21
C GLY A 57 -3.64 27.55 -7.41
N TYR A 58 -3.22 26.89 -6.32
CA TYR A 58 -4.07 26.12 -5.44
C TYR A 58 -3.91 26.55 -3.98
N LYS A 59 -5.00 26.47 -3.22
CA LYS A 59 -5.09 26.83 -1.81
C LYS A 59 -5.67 25.69 -0.99
N GLN A 60 -5.23 25.59 0.26
CA GLN A 60 -5.76 24.66 1.26
C GLN A 60 -6.10 25.42 2.54
N GLU A 61 -7.22 25.04 3.16
CA GLU A 61 -7.67 25.62 4.42
C GLU A 61 -7.03 24.91 5.61
N LEU A 62 -6.44 25.69 6.50
CA LEU A 62 -5.88 25.28 7.78
C LEU A 62 -6.70 25.86 8.92
N LEU A 63 -6.95 25.03 9.92
CA LEU A 63 -7.56 25.46 11.16
C LEU A 63 -6.49 25.49 12.24
N CYS A 64 -6.13 26.71 12.62
CA CYS A 64 -5.17 27.00 13.66
C CYS A 64 -5.91 27.16 14.98
N LYS A 65 -5.53 26.35 15.97
CA LYS A 65 -6.07 26.48 17.31
C LYS A 65 -5.24 27.51 18.05
N SER A 66 -5.79 28.70 18.30
CA SER A 66 -5.20 29.66 19.23
C SER A 66 -5.86 29.50 20.61
N GLU A 67 -5.17 29.94 21.67
CA GLU A 67 -5.54 29.77 23.08
C GLU A 67 -6.97 30.25 23.42
N THR A 68 -7.54 31.13 22.60
CA THR A 68 -8.87 31.71 22.81
C THR A 68 -9.85 31.56 21.63
N THR A 69 -9.38 31.29 20.40
CA THR A 69 -10.24 31.16 19.20
C THR A 69 -9.62 30.28 18.13
N ASN A 70 -10.45 29.56 17.37
CA ASN A 70 -10.01 28.86 16.17
C ASN A 70 -9.97 29.87 15.00
N THR A 71 -8.82 30.00 14.36
CA THR A 71 -8.66 30.85 13.17
C THR A 71 -8.48 29.98 11.93
N THR A 72 -9.15 30.36 10.83
CA THR A 72 -8.97 29.72 9.52
C THR A 72 -7.92 30.50 8.73
N VAL A 73 -6.91 29.81 8.25
CA VAL A 73 -5.79 30.37 7.49
C VAL A 73 -5.64 29.58 6.20
N TYR A 74 -5.29 30.26 5.10
CA TYR A 74 -5.04 29.60 3.81
C TYR A 74 -3.55 29.48 3.55
N GLU A 75 -3.14 28.34 3.00
CA GLU A 75 -1.77 28.12 2.53
C GLU A 75 -1.76 27.56 1.10
N ARG A 76 -0.61 27.72 0.44
CA ARG A 76 -0.33 27.08 -0.84
C ARG A 76 -0.27 25.58 -0.66
N CYS A 77 -0.96 24.88 -1.54
CA CYS A 77 -0.89 23.44 -1.63
C CYS A 77 -0.56 23.01 -3.06
N ILE A 78 -0.13 21.76 -3.19
CA ILE A 78 0.05 21.09 -4.47
C ILE A 78 -1.16 20.15 -4.61
N PRO A 79 -1.90 20.20 -5.73
CA PRO A 79 -3.06 19.35 -5.89
C PRO A 79 -2.65 17.88 -5.77
N PRO A 80 -3.46 17.04 -5.10
CA PRO A 80 -3.25 15.61 -5.12
C PRO A 80 -3.21 15.15 -6.58
N ALA A 81 -2.23 14.32 -6.93
CA ALA A 81 -2.14 13.79 -8.29
C ALA A 81 -3.47 13.09 -8.61
N ALA A 82 -4.05 13.36 -9.78
CA ALA A 82 -5.36 12.85 -10.20
C ALA A 82 -5.50 11.31 -10.13
N ASN A 83 -4.39 10.60 -9.94
CA ASN A 83 -4.31 9.14 -9.88
C ASN A 83 -4.06 8.59 -8.46
N GLN A 84 -4.17 9.40 -7.40
CA GLN A 84 -3.95 8.92 -6.04
C GLN A 84 -4.91 7.79 -5.66
N ASP A 85 -6.19 7.90 -6.01
CA ASP A 85 -7.18 6.85 -5.72
C ASP A 85 -6.85 5.54 -6.43
N PHE A 86 -6.48 5.61 -7.72
CA PHE A 86 -6.03 4.44 -8.48
C PHE A 86 -4.78 3.81 -7.88
N THR A 87 -3.85 4.62 -7.37
CA THR A 87 -2.63 4.14 -6.74
C THR A 87 -2.92 3.39 -5.44
N VAL A 88 -3.87 3.89 -4.63
CA VAL A 88 -4.31 3.22 -3.40
C VAL A 88 -4.97 1.87 -3.71
N VAL A 89 -5.82 1.81 -4.74
CA VAL A 89 -6.49 0.55 -5.12
C VAL A 89 -5.48 -0.47 -5.64
N VAL A 90 -4.59 -0.07 -6.54
CA VAL A 90 -3.56 -0.96 -7.12
C VAL A 90 -2.59 -1.46 -6.05
N THR A 91 -2.19 -0.60 -5.11
CA THR A 91 -1.30 -1.01 -4.01
C THR A 91 -1.99 -1.99 -3.05
N PHE A 92 -3.26 -1.78 -2.73
CA PHE A 92 -4.05 -2.73 -1.94
C PHE A 92 -4.19 -4.09 -2.63
N GLU A 93 -4.52 -4.10 -3.92
CA GLU A 93 -4.66 -5.31 -4.72
C GLU A 93 -3.32 -6.08 -4.79
N ALA A 94 -2.22 -5.38 -5.06
CA ALA A 94 -0.89 -5.97 -5.09
C ALA A 94 -0.50 -6.59 -3.74
N ALA A 95 -0.86 -5.95 -2.62
CA ALA A 95 -0.61 -6.49 -1.28
C ALA A 95 -1.40 -7.80 -1.03
N MET A 96 -2.69 -7.83 -1.40
CA MET A 96 -3.52 -9.04 -1.26
C MET A 96 -3.02 -10.19 -2.13
N CYS A 97 -2.63 -9.90 -3.38
CA CYS A 97 -1.99 -10.88 -4.25
C CYS A 97 -0.68 -11.43 -3.66
N GLY A 98 0.13 -10.56 -3.05
CA GLY A 98 1.36 -10.95 -2.35
C GLY A 98 1.09 -11.93 -1.19
N LEU A 99 0.07 -11.65 -0.37
CA LEU A 99 -0.34 -12.53 0.74
C LEU A 99 -0.81 -13.90 0.23
N LEU A 100 -1.63 -13.94 -0.82
CA LEU A 100 -2.09 -15.17 -1.47
C LEU A 100 -0.93 -15.99 -2.04
N ALA A 101 0.05 -15.33 -2.68
CA ALA A 101 1.25 -15.98 -3.20
C ALA A 101 2.08 -16.60 -2.06
N LEU A 102 2.26 -15.90 -0.95
CA LEU A 102 2.95 -16.44 0.22
C LEU A 102 2.21 -17.64 0.82
N ALA A 103 0.89 -17.52 1.01
CA ALA A 103 0.05 -18.59 1.56
C ALA A 103 0.10 -19.86 0.69
N SER A 104 -0.05 -19.71 -0.63
CA SER A 104 0.01 -20.84 -1.57
C SER A 104 1.38 -21.54 -1.57
N VAL A 105 2.48 -20.80 -1.44
CA VAL A 105 3.83 -21.38 -1.32
C VAL A 105 3.99 -22.16 -0.02
N LEU A 106 3.49 -21.63 1.10
CA LEU A 106 3.52 -22.32 2.39
C LEU A 106 2.68 -23.60 2.35
N LEU A 107 1.46 -23.52 1.82
CA LEU A 107 0.57 -24.66 1.60
C LEU A 107 1.22 -25.71 0.68
N ALA A 108 1.88 -25.29 -0.41
CA ALA A 108 2.57 -26.22 -1.30
C ALA A 108 3.76 -26.90 -0.62
N LYS A 109 4.46 -26.20 0.29
CA LYS A 109 5.54 -26.80 1.10
C LYS A 109 5.00 -27.81 2.09
N GLU A 110 3.89 -27.53 2.77
CA GLU A 110 3.24 -28.48 3.68
C GLU A 110 2.69 -29.69 2.93
N LYS A 111 2.01 -29.48 1.79
CA LYS A 111 1.52 -30.57 0.94
C LYS A 111 2.66 -31.49 0.49
N LYS A 112 3.83 -30.95 0.12
CA LYS A 112 5.01 -31.76 -0.20
C LYS A 112 5.57 -32.54 1.00
N LYS A 113 5.44 -32.02 2.22
CA LYS A 113 5.82 -32.75 3.44
C LYS A 113 4.85 -33.89 3.76
N HIS A 114 3.56 -33.73 3.45
CA HIS A 114 2.52 -34.73 3.76
C HIS A 114 2.21 -35.72 2.63
N MET A 115 2.57 -35.46 1.37
CA MET A 115 2.35 -36.40 0.25
C MET A 115 3.40 -37.55 0.15
N SER A 116 3.96 -38.03 1.26
CA SER A 116 4.96 -39.11 1.20
C SER A 116 5.03 -39.98 2.45
N SER A 117 3.91 -40.51 2.93
CA SER A 117 3.98 -41.74 3.74
C SER A 117 2.90 -42.77 3.40
N PHE A 118 1.74 -42.33 2.91
CA PHE A 118 0.66 -43.23 2.53
C PHE A 118 0.59 -43.58 1.04
N ASP A 119 0.97 -42.68 0.12
CA ASP A 119 0.95 -42.95 -1.34
C ASP A 119 2.09 -43.87 -1.83
N LEU A 120 3.11 -44.11 -1.00
CA LEU A 120 4.26 -44.97 -1.32
C LEU A 120 4.12 -46.40 -0.79
N ARG A 121 3.05 -46.73 -0.05
CA ARG A 121 2.75 -48.12 0.28
C ARG A 121 2.14 -48.78 -0.95
N LYS A 122 3.01 -49.27 -1.83
CA LYS A 122 2.66 -50.28 -2.81
C LYS A 122 2.09 -51.48 -2.05
N ASP A 123 0.80 -51.75 -2.21
CA ASP A 123 0.16 -52.89 -1.57
C ASP A 123 0.93 -54.15 -2.00
N PRO A 124 1.48 -54.96 -1.07
CA PRO A 124 2.21 -56.17 -1.41
C PRO A 124 1.38 -57.15 -2.25
N ARG A 125 0.05 -57.03 -2.22
CA ARG A 125 -0.88 -57.85 -2.98
C ARG A 125 -1.09 -57.38 -4.42
N GLN A 126 -0.56 -56.22 -4.82
CA GLN A 126 -0.77 -55.68 -6.16
C GLN A 126 0.26 -56.27 -7.15
N PRO A 127 -0.17 -57.08 -8.14
CA PRO A 127 0.75 -57.65 -9.13
C PRO A 127 1.36 -56.53 -9.98
N SER A 128 2.68 -56.50 -10.09
CA SER A 128 3.42 -55.45 -10.81
C SER A 128 3.42 -55.61 -12.32
N LYS A 129 2.85 -56.70 -12.83
CA LYS A 129 2.82 -57.01 -14.27
C LYS A 129 1.38 -56.92 -14.78
N PRO A 130 1.13 -56.21 -15.89
CA PRO A 130 -0.14 -56.32 -16.58
C PRO A 130 -0.31 -57.78 -17.03
N PHE A 131 -1.53 -58.30 -16.88
CA PHE A 131 -1.88 -59.63 -17.38
C PHE A 131 -1.55 -59.67 -18.87
N GLN A 132 -0.62 -60.55 -19.25
CA GLN A 132 -0.40 -60.89 -20.65
C GLN A 132 -1.45 -61.94 -21.02
N THR A 133 -2.40 -61.53 -21.85
CA THR A 133 -3.35 -62.40 -22.56
C THR A 133 -2.69 -63.14 -23.69
#